data_AF-A0A482UJM8-F1
#
_entry.id   AF-A0A482UJM8-F1
#
_cell.length_a   1.000
_cell.length_b   1.000
_cell.length_c   1.000
_cell.angle_alpha   90.00
_cell.angle_beta   90.00
_cell.angle_gamma   90.00
#
_symmetry.space_group_name_H-M   'P 1'
#
loop_
_entity.id
_entity.type
_entity.pdbx_description
1 polymer ?
#
loop_
_entity_poly.entity_id
_entity_poly.type
_entity_poly.pdbx_seq_one_letter_code
_entity_poly.pdbx_strand_id
1 'polypeptide(L)'
;MPRQGAARYFDTSLSIPQHDLIIFMGDLNYRIDDTIPTDLVFSKCTPTLLHTLLPHDQLNIERSKQRVFVGFEEGAITFLPTYKYQPNTDVYETRAEKKLRAPAWCDRVLYRYTHLITTSTPTSTPIPPIRLGEYSRANLTPSDHKPVYASFGVSVKQVVEFKENNVYTELLGVLSRLVMCVMCLCMHMIEVYILYENLEVCVCVCLCIWLIVCTFVYGYKAHFV
;
A
#
# COMPACT_ATOMS: atom_id res chain seq x y z
N MET A 1 -37.52 15.55 -16.63
CA MET A 1 -37.08 14.14 -16.50
C MET A 1 -35.85 14.12 -15.59
N PRO A 2 -35.80 13.27 -14.55
CA PRO A 2 -34.65 13.24 -13.66
C PRO A 2 -33.46 12.61 -14.39
N ARG A 3 -32.29 13.27 -14.34
CA ARG A 3 -31.01 12.69 -14.77
C ARG A 3 -30.77 11.45 -13.91
N GLN A 4 -30.87 10.27 -14.53
CA GLN A 4 -30.39 9.03 -13.91
C GLN A 4 -28.94 9.27 -13.52
N GLY A 5 -28.66 9.18 -12.22
CA GLY A 5 -27.31 9.26 -11.70
C GLY A 5 -26.46 8.24 -12.44
N ALA A 6 -25.39 8.70 -13.06
CA ALA A 6 -24.38 7.84 -13.64
C ALA A 6 -23.95 6.87 -12.53
N ALA A 7 -24.42 5.62 -12.64
CA ALA A 7 -23.85 4.54 -11.89
C ALA A 7 -22.35 4.59 -12.20
N ARG A 8 -21.53 4.95 -11.20
CA ARG A 8 -20.09 4.84 -11.30
C ARG A 8 -19.83 3.36 -11.54
N TYR A 9 -19.70 2.98 -12.80
CA TYR A 9 -19.24 1.66 -13.19
C TYR A 9 -17.89 1.52 -12.49
N PHE A 10 -17.82 0.70 -11.46
CA PHE A 10 -16.56 0.04 -11.14
C PHE A 10 -16.25 -0.76 -12.39
N ASP A 11 -15.36 -0.23 -13.23
CA ASP A 11 -14.90 -0.90 -14.43
C ASP A 11 -14.23 -2.20 -13.98
N THR A 12 -14.92 -3.31 -14.18
CA THR A 12 -14.43 -4.64 -13.83
C THR A 12 -13.31 -5.12 -14.75
N SER A 13 -12.89 -4.31 -15.73
CA SER A 13 -11.77 -4.61 -16.63
C SER A 13 -10.39 -4.25 -16.09
N LEU A 14 -10.30 -3.49 -14.99
CA LEU A 14 -9.02 -3.10 -14.40
C LEU A 14 -8.32 -4.30 -13.75
N SER A 15 -7.20 -4.71 -14.35
CA SER A 15 -6.28 -5.67 -13.73
C SER A 15 -5.55 -5.05 -12.55
N ILE A 16 -5.09 -5.89 -11.60
CA ILE A 16 -4.35 -5.44 -10.41
C ILE A 16 -3.21 -4.47 -10.78
N PRO A 17 -2.38 -4.72 -11.82
CA PRO A 17 -1.29 -3.81 -12.15
C PRO A 17 -1.70 -2.41 -12.62
N GLN A 18 -2.97 -2.21 -13.03
CA GLN A 18 -3.49 -0.94 -13.54
C GLN A 18 -3.99 0.00 -12.43
N HIS A 19 -3.91 -0.41 -11.16
CA HIS A 19 -4.29 0.45 -10.05
C HIS A 19 -3.16 1.44 -9.73
N ASP A 20 -3.53 2.70 -9.44
CA ASP A 20 -2.58 3.77 -9.06
C ASP A 20 -1.82 3.44 -7.78
N LEU A 21 -2.48 2.77 -6.84
CA LEU A 21 -1.93 2.30 -5.58
C LEU A 21 -2.34 0.84 -5.34
N ILE A 22 -1.35 0.01 -5.03
CA ILE A 22 -1.52 -1.39 -4.65
C ILE A 22 -0.87 -1.58 -3.29
N ILE A 23 -1.65 -2.05 -2.31
CA ILE A 23 -1.13 -2.51 -1.02
C ILE A 23 -1.28 -4.03 -1.00
N PHE A 24 -0.17 -4.73 -0.81
CA PHE A 24 -0.11 -6.18 -0.72
C PHE A 24 0.34 -6.57 0.68
N MET A 25 -0.48 -7.32 1.41
CA MET A 25 -0.20 -7.65 2.81
C MET A 25 -0.72 -9.02 3.22
N GLY A 26 -0.09 -9.61 4.23
CA GLY A 26 -0.51 -10.88 4.83
C GLY A 26 0.66 -11.72 5.34
N ASP A 27 0.36 -12.97 5.69
CA ASP A 27 1.36 -14.01 5.96
C ASP A 27 1.92 -14.54 4.63
N LEU A 28 3.09 -14.01 4.24
CA LEU A 28 3.82 -14.42 3.04
C LEU A 28 4.70 -15.65 3.28
N ASN A 29 4.83 -16.07 4.54
CA ASN A 29 5.52 -17.28 4.99
C ASN A 29 7.02 -17.39 4.64
N TYR A 30 7.66 -16.30 4.22
CA TYR A 30 9.11 -16.23 4.06
C TYR A 30 9.81 -16.33 5.41
N ARG A 31 10.91 -17.09 5.46
CA ARG A 31 11.65 -17.41 6.69
C ARG A 31 13.03 -16.76 6.68
N ILE A 32 13.72 -16.85 7.81
CA ILE A 32 15.17 -16.69 7.82
C ILE A 32 15.76 -17.88 7.08
N ASP A 33 16.73 -17.59 6.21
CA ASP A 33 17.48 -18.56 5.44
C ASP A 33 18.16 -19.60 6.34
N ASP A 34 18.17 -20.86 5.88
CA ASP A 34 18.61 -22.02 6.66
C ASP A 34 20.14 -22.06 6.86
N THR A 35 20.89 -21.18 6.20
CA THR A 35 22.31 -20.94 6.49
C THR A 35 22.55 -20.43 7.91
N ILE A 36 21.52 -19.87 8.58
CA ILE A 36 21.60 -19.42 9.97
C ILE A 36 20.97 -20.48 10.90
N PRO A 37 21.74 -21.06 11.84
CA PRO A 37 21.21 -22.01 12.80
C PRO A 37 20.09 -21.41 13.65
N THR A 38 19.03 -22.20 13.90
CA THR A 38 17.86 -21.78 14.68
C THR A 38 18.21 -21.16 16.03
N ASP A 39 19.14 -21.76 16.79
CA ASP A 39 19.56 -21.25 18.10
C ASP A 39 20.23 -19.86 17.99
N LEU A 40 20.97 -19.63 16.91
CA LEU A 40 21.56 -18.33 16.62
C LEU A 40 20.48 -17.30 16.28
N VAL A 41 19.44 -17.69 15.52
CA VAL A 41 18.28 -16.82 15.26
C VAL A 41 17.64 -16.40 16.58
N PHE A 42 17.36 -17.34 17.49
CA PHE A 42 16.81 -17.02 18.81
C PHE A 42 17.68 -16.03 19.59
N SER A 43 19.00 -16.25 19.63
CA SER A 43 19.93 -15.36 20.35
C SER A 43 19.97 -13.93 19.80
N LYS A 44 19.69 -13.76 18.50
CA LYS A 44 19.70 -12.48 17.78
C LYS A 44 18.33 -11.80 17.73
N CYS A 45 17.26 -12.44 18.19
CA CYS A 45 15.91 -11.87 18.27
C CYS A 45 15.77 -10.87 19.42
N THR A 46 16.62 -9.84 19.42
CA THR A 46 16.62 -8.75 20.37
C THR A 46 16.55 -7.41 19.62
N PRO A 47 16.03 -6.33 20.23
CA PRO A 47 15.96 -5.02 19.57
C PRO A 47 17.30 -4.52 19.02
N THR A 48 18.41 -4.90 19.66
CA THR A 48 19.76 -4.48 19.28
C THR A 48 20.36 -5.31 18.16
N LEU A 49 20.02 -6.60 18.04
CA LEU A 49 20.68 -7.52 17.11
C LEU A 49 19.80 -7.96 15.94
N LEU A 50 18.49 -7.68 15.95
CA LEU A 50 17.56 -8.15 14.90
C LEU A 50 18.00 -7.73 13.49
N HIS A 51 18.60 -6.54 13.35
CA HIS A 51 19.04 -6.01 12.07
C HIS A 51 20.07 -6.92 11.38
N THR A 52 20.83 -7.72 12.16
CA THR A 52 21.79 -8.70 11.64
C THR A 52 21.14 -9.92 11.00
N LEU A 53 19.83 -10.14 11.21
CA LEU A 53 19.05 -11.22 10.60
C LEU A 53 18.39 -10.80 9.29
N LEU A 54 18.16 -9.49 9.06
CA LEU A 54 17.47 -8.98 7.87
C LEU A 54 18.14 -9.33 6.53
N PRO A 55 19.49 -9.40 6.41
CA PRO A 55 20.14 -9.88 5.18
C PRO A 55 19.88 -11.36 4.88
N HIS A 56 19.43 -12.12 5.87
CA HIS A 56 19.10 -13.54 5.76
C HIS A 56 17.58 -13.77 5.65
N ASP A 57 16.77 -12.71 5.61
CA ASP A 57 15.33 -12.81 5.35
C ASP A 57 15.08 -13.19 3.88
N GLN A 58 14.41 -14.32 3.66
CA GLN A 58 14.19 -14.85 2.31
C GLN A 58 13.43 -13.85 1.42
N LEU A 59 12.42 -13.13 1.94
CA LEU A 59 11.71 -12.15 1.12
C LEU A 59 12.65 -11.02 0.67
N ASN A 60 13.46 -10.47 1.57
CA ASN A 60 14.46 -9.45 1.22
C ASN A 60 15.45 -9.97 0.17
N ILE A 61 15.91 -11.22 0.30
CA ILE A 61 16.78 -11.87 -0.67
C ILE A 61 16.09 -11.98 -2.04
N GLU A 62 14.86 -12.49 -2.11
CA GLU A 62 14.12 -12.67 -3.36
C GLU A 62 13.80 -11.32 -4.04
N ARG A 63 13.46 -10.29 -3.26
CA ARG A 63 13.25 -8.92 -3.74
C ARG A 63 14.53 -8.29 -4.27
N SER A 64 15.66 -8.46 -3.57
CA SER A 64 16.96 -7.96 -4.03
C SER A 64 17.37 -8.54 -5.39
N LYS A 65 16.96 -9.79 -5.65
CA LYS A 65 17.19 -10.51 -6.91
C LYS A 65 16.10 -10.25 -7.96
N GLN A 66 15.15 -9.35 -7.69
CA GLN A 66 14.05 -8.98 -8.59
C GLN A 66 13.19 -10.16 -9.06
N ARG A 67 13.03 -11.21 -8.23
CA ARG A 67 12.22 -12.39 -8.59
C ARG A 67 10.76 -12.30 -8.15
N VAL A 68 10.50 -11.52 -7.11
CA VAL A 68 9.17 -11.34 -6.52
C VAL A 68 8.96 -9.88 -6.16
N PHE A 69 7.70 -9.44 -6.16
CA PHE A 69 7.31 -8.09 -5.74
C PHE A 69 8.13 -6.98 -6.43
N VAL A 70 8.41 -7.14 -7.72
CA VAL A 70 9.13 -6.15 -8.53
C VAL A 70 8.35 -4.84 -8.56
N GLY A 71 9.04 -3.74 -8.25
CA GLY A 71 8.45 -2.41 -8.13
C GLY A 71 7.64 -2.16 -6.85
N PHE A 72 7.53 -3.13 -5.93
CA PHE A 72 6.96 -2.89 -4.61
C PHE A 72 8.04 -2.42 -3.62
N GLU A 73 7.66 -1.44 -2.83
CA GLU A 73 8.36 -0.95 -1.66
C GLU A 73 7.85 -1.64 -0.38
N GLU A 74 8.67 -1.60 0.66
CA GLU A 74 8.33 -2.08 1.99
C GLU A 74 9.02 -1.17 3.01
N GLY A 75 8.37 -0.92 4.15
CA GLY A 75 8.96 -0.12 5.21
C GLY A 75 10.18 -0.80 5.84
N ALA A 76 11.02 0.00 6.52
CA ALA A 76 12.12 -0.55 7.29
C ALA A 76 11.59 -1.40 8.45
N ILE A 77 12.02 -2.66 8.53
CA ILE A 77 11.65 -3.56 9.63
C ILE A 77 12.48 -3.21 10.86
N THR A 78 11.85 -2.56 11.84
CA THR A 78 12.46 -2.18 13.13
C THR A 78 11.86 -2.94 14.31
N PHE A 79 11.05 -3.96 14.04
CA PHE A 79 10.35 -4.77 15.04
C PHE A 79 10.82 -6.23 15.02
N LEU A 80 10.68 -6.90 16.17
CA LEU A 80 11.06 -8.33 16.31
C LEU A 80 10.24 -9.24 15.37
N PRO A 81 10.79 -10.39 14.96
CA PRO A 81 10.07 -11.39 14.17
C PRO A 81 8.70 -11.72 14.75
N THR A 82 7.68 -11.81 13.89
CA THR A 82 6.27 -11.90 14.27
C THR A 82 5.79 -13.33 14.52
N TYR A 83 6.59 -14.31 14.10
CA TYR A 83 6.34 -15.75 14.24
C TYR A 83 7.60 -16.44 14.79
N LYS A 84 7.57 -17.53 15.56
CA LYS A 84 6.41 -18.25 16.12
C LYS A 84 6.38 -18.07 17.63
N TYR A 85 5.28 -17.55 18.16
CA TYR A 85 5.06 -17.35 19.59
C TYR A 85 4.27 -18.49 20.23
N GLN A 86 4.37 -18.63 21.55
CA GLN A 86 3.41 -19.42 22.31
C GLN A 86 2.13 -18.58 22.47
N PRO A 87 0.95 -19.10 22.10
CA PRO A 87 -0.30 -18.36 22.26
C PRO A 87 -0.51 -17.88 23.69
N ASN A 88 -1.05 -16.67 23.82
CA ASN A 88 -1.26 -15.91 25.05
C ASN A 88 0.03 -15.48 25.77
N THR A 89 1.17 -15.44 25.08
CA THR A 89 2.45 -14.99 25.63
C THR A 89 3.22 -14.09 24.67
N ASP A 90 4.30 -13.47 25.16
CA ASP A 90 5.34 -12.81 24.35
C ASP A 90 6.62 -13.65 24.24
N VAL A 91 6.53 -14.94 24.53
CA VAL A 91 7.66 -15.88 24.45
C VAL A 91 7.58 -16.65 23.14
N TYR A 92 8.72 -16.77 22.45
CA TYR A 92 8.80 -17.62 21.26
C TYR A 92 8.57 -19.10 21.62
N GLU A 93 8.08 -19.88 20.66
CA GLU A 93 7.78 -21.30 20.86
C GLU A 93 9.07 -22.13 20.99
N THR A 94 9.38 -22.52 22.22
CA THR A 94 10.56 -23.33 22.59
C THR A 94 10.17 -24.58 23.40
N ARG A 95 8.87 -24.87 23.53
CA ARG A 95 8.41 -26.01 24.32
C ARG A 95 8.72 -27.32 23.60
N ALA A 96 9.23 -28.31 24.33
CA ALA A 96 9.75 -29.56 23.78
C ALA A 96 8.69 -30.38 23.03
N GLU A 97 7.41 -30.25 23.40
CA GLU A 97 6.28 -30.92 22.76
C GLU A 97 5.85 -30.28 21.42
N LYS A 98 6.46 -29.16 21.02
CA LYS A 98 6.17 -28.49 19.75
C LYS A 98 7.38 -28.56 18.81
N LYS A 99 7.10 -28.63 17.51
CA LYS A 99 8.14 -28.52 16.49
C LYS A 99 8.82 -27.15 16.60
N LEU A 100 10.12 -27.14 16.92
CA LEU A 100 10.94 -25.94 16.98
C LEU A 100 10.96 -25.26 15.60
N ARG A 101 10.70 -23.95 15.58
CA ARG A 101 10.76 -23.10 14.40
C ARG A 101 11.59 -21.87 14.74
N ALA A 102 12.56 -21.54 13.90
CA ALA A 102 13.27 -20.28 14.00
C ALA A 102 12.27 -19.11 13.88
N PRO A 103 12.42 -18.05 14.69
CA PRO A 103 11.63 -16.85 14.52
C PRO A 103 11.77 -16.24 13.11
N ALA A 104 10.69 -15.71 12.54
CA ALA A 104 10.66 -15.14 11.19
C ALA A 104 9.66 -13.99 11.04
N TRP A 105 9.89 -13.12 10.05
CA TRP A 105 8.96 -12.08 9.59
C TRP A 105 8.07 -12.64 8.48
N CYS A 106 7.13 -13.50 8.87
CA CYS A 106 6.16 -14.08 7.95
C CYS A 106 5.12 -13.05 7.48
N ASP A 107 4.74 -12.13 8.37
CA ASP A 107 3.68 -11.15 8.17
C ASP A 107 4.24 -9.83 7.62
N ARG A 108 3.82 -9.43 6.42
CA ARG A 108 4.46 -8.34 5.65
C ARG A 108 3.44 -7.39 5.05
N VAL A 109 3.85 -6.13 4.83
CA VAL A 109 3.05 -5.10 4.15
C VAL A 109 3.94 -4.42 3.11
N LEU A 110 3.65 -4.67 1.85
CA LEU A 110 4.32 -4.09 0.70
C LEU A 110 3.36 -3.15 -0.03
N TYR A 111 3.89 -2.14 -0.69
CA TYR A 111 3.08 -1.21 -1.47
C TYR A 111 3.76 -0.84 -2.78
N ARG A 112 2.97 -0.57 -3.81
CA ARG A 112 3.44 -0.06 -5.09
C ARG A 112 2.51 1.06 -5.51
N TYR A 113 3.08 2.15 -5.99
CA TYR A 113 2.33 3.25 -6.56
C TYR A 113 2.86 3.57 -7.96
N THR A 114 1.97 3.97 -8.84
CA THR A 114 2.34 4.52 -10.14
C THR A 114 2.71 5.99 -9.94
N HIS A 115 3.91 6.37 -10.39
CA HIS A 115 4.23 7.80 -10.54
C HIS A 115 3.29 8.39 -11.58
N LEU A 116 2.18 8.97 -11.13
CA LEU A 116 1.42 9.89 -11.96
C LEU A 116 2.39 11.03 -12.23
N ILE A 117 2.84 11.16 -13.49
CA ILE A 117 3.66 12.28 -13.92
C ILE A 117 2.84 13.52 -13.62
N THR A 118 3.13 14.19 -12.52
CA THR A 118 2.60 15.52 -12.27
C THR A 118 3.34 16.40 -13.25
N THR A 119 2.69 16.73 -14.37
CA THR A 119 3.09 17.82 -15.28
C THR A 119 2.86 19.17 -14.57
N SER A 120 3.43 19.32 -13.37
CA SER A 120 3.53 20.60 -12.68
C SER A 120 4.95 21.09 -12.89
N THR A 121 5.06 22.19 -13.64
CA THR A 121 6.11 23.22 -13.61
C THR A 121 7.43 22.87 -12.91
N PRO A 122 8.60 23.10 -13.54
CA PRO A 122 9.94 22.65 -13.08
C PRO A 122 10.46 23.25 -11.75
N THR A 123 9.60 23.87 -10.95
CA THR A 123 9.95 24.65 -9.75
C THR A 123 9.41 24.11 -8.44
N SER A 124 8.70 22.97 -8.42
CA SER A 124 8.22 22.33 -7.18
C SER A 124 8.65 20.87 -7.12
N THR A 125 9.35 20.49 -6.06
CA THR A 125 9.69 19.10 -5.74
C THR A 125 8.43 18.22 -5.82
N PRO A 126 8.43 17.11 -6.61
CA PRO A 126 7.28 16.22 -6.68
C PRO A 126 6.98 15.66 -5.29
N ILE A 127 5.81 15.97 -4.74
CA ILE A 127 5.34 15.31 -3.52
C ILE A 127 4.96 13.88 -3.93
N PRO A 128 5.55 12.84 -3.32
CA PRO A 128 5.18 11.47 -3.65
C PRO A 128 3.69 11.26 -3.29
N PRO A 129 2.91 10.61 -4.17
CA PRO A 129 1.47 10.42 -3.97
C PRO A 129 1.14 9.53 -2.77
N ILE A 130 2.15 8.84 -2.22
CA ILE A 130 2.06 8.06 -1.00
C ILE A 130 3.26 8.34 -0.10
N ARG A 131 3.00 8.44 1.20
CA ARG A 131 4.00 8.54 2.26
C ARG A 131 3.75 7.47 3.30
N LEU A 132 4.70 6.56 3.46
CA LEU A 132 4.70 5.62 4.58
C LEU A 132 4.86 6.41 5.89
N GLY A 133 3.95 6.15 6.83
CA GLY A 133 4.03 6.61 8.21
C GLY A 133 4.76 5.59 9.07
N GLU A 134 4.02 4.88 9.91
CA GLU A 134 4.54 3.84 10.80
C GLU A 134 4.48 2.47 10.12
N TYR A 135 5.49 1.63 10.34
CA TYR A 135 5.49 0.22 9.96
C TYR A 135 5.99 -0.62 11.14
N SER A 136 5.08 -1.37 11.78
CA SER A 136 5.37 -2.00 13.07
C SER A 136 4.49 -3.22 13.31
N ARG A 137 4.66 -3.86 14.48
CA ARG A 137 3.81 -4.94 14.97
C ARG A 137 3.11 -4.55 16.28
N ALA A 138 1.89 -5.04 16.47
CA ALA A 138 1.17 -4.92 17.72
C ALA A 138 1.60 -6.01 18.74
N ASN A 139 1.50 -5.70 20.03
CA ASN A 139 1.74 -6.65 21.13
C ASN A 139 0.46 -7.40 21.52
N LEU A 140 -0.26 -7.94 20.53
CA LEU A 140 -1.40 -8.83 20.79
C LEU A 140 -0.90 -10.27 20.86
N THR A 141 -1.41 -11.04 21.83
CA THR A 141 -0.91 -12.39 22.11
C THR A 141 -1.85 -13.57 21.80
N PRO A 142 -3.09 -13.44 21.29
CA PRO A 142 -4.00 -14.59 21.17
C PRO A 142 -3.57 -15.63 20.13
N SER A 143 -2.66 -15.27 19.22
CA SER A 143 -2.13 -16.12 18.14
C SER A 143 -0.66 -16.45 18.38
N ASP A 144 -0.14 -17.45 17.65
CA ASP A 144 1.29 -17.69 17.51
C ASP A 144 1.98 -16.68 16.56
N HIS A 145 1.19 -15.77 15.97
CA HIS A 145 1.65 -14.59 15.23
C HIS A 145 1.36 -13.28 15.98
N LYS A 146 2.24 -12.29 15.79
CA LYS A 146 2.01 -10.89 16.19
C LYS A 146 1.47 -10.08 15.01
N PRO A 147 0.33 -9.36 15.13
CA PRO A 147 -0.23 -8.60 14.02
C PRO A 147 0.71 -7.49 13.54
N VAL A 148 0.85 -7.33 12.22
CA VAL A 148 1.66 -6.28 11.59
C VAL A 148 0.74 -5.22 10.99
N TYR A 149 1.13 -3.95 11.10
CA TYR A 149 0.41 -2.82 10.52
C TYR A 149 1.37 -1.83 9.85
N ALA A 150 0.85 -1.12 8.86
CA ALA A 150 1.50 0.02 8.24
C ALA A 150 0.49 1.16 8.07
N SER A 151 0.90 2.39 8.32
CA SER A 151 0.08 3.59 8.05
C SER A 151 0.60 4.33 6.82
N PHE A 152 -0.30 4.90 6.03
CA PHE A 152 0.02 5.60 4.79
C PHE A 152 -0.75 6.91 4.71
N GLY A 153 -0.06 8.00 4.39
CA GLY A 153 -0.68 9.21 3.85
C GLY A 153 -0.78 9.09 2.33
N VAL A 154 -1.96 9.23 1.75
CA VAL A 154 -2.19 9.04 0.31
C VAL A 154 -2.87 10.28 -0.27
N SER A 155 -2.27 10.86 -1.31
CA SER A 155 -2.90 11.93 -2.09
C SER A 155 -3.82 11.33 -3.14
N VAL A 156 -5.12 11.55 -2.99
CA VAL A 156 -6.15 11.04 -3.91
C VAL A 156 -6.54 12.12 -4.90
N LYS A 157 -6.64 11.76 -6.19
CA LYS A 157 -7.22 12.65 -7.19
C LYS A 157 -8.73 12.73 -7.00
N GLN A 158 -9.24 13.92 -6.75
CA GLN A 158 -10.67 14.18 -6.71
C GLN A 158 -11.10 14.95 -7.94
N VAL A 159 -11.99 14.35 -8.74
CA VAL A 159 -12.59 15.00 -9.91
C VAL A 159 -13.67 15.96 -9.46
N VAL A 160 -13.47 17.26 -9.74
CA VAL A 160 -14.49 18.30 -9.54
C VAL A 160 -15.32 18.43 -10.82
N GLU A 161 -16.48 17.78 -10.82
CA GLU A 161 -17.34 17.59 -12.00
C GLU A 161 -17.68 18.92 -12.73
N PHE A 162 -17.89 20.01 -12.01
CA PHE A 162 -18.14 21.32 -12.65
C PHE A 162 -16.92 21.84 -13.42
N LYS A 163 -15.72 21.72 -12.84
CA LYS A 163 -14.48 22.14 -13.50
C LYS A 163 -14.18 21.24 -14.70
N GLU A 164 -14.36 19.94 -14.54
CA GLU A 164 -14.23 18.96 -15.62
C GLU A 164 -15.15 19.32 -16.80
N ASN A 165 -16.44 19.54 -16.55
CA ASN A 165 -17.40 19.91 -17.59
C ASN A 165 -17.07 21.23 -18.28
N ASN A 166 -16.57 22.22 -17.54
CA ASN A 166 -16.14 23.49 -18.14
C ASN A 166 -14.94 23.29 -19.07
N VAL A 167 -13.94 22.53 -18.65
CA VAL A 167 -12.78 22.19 -19.49
C VAL A 167 -13.21 21.41 -20.73
N TYR A 168 -14.10 20.43 -20.60
CA TYR A 168 -14.67 19.71 -21.75
C TYR A 168 -15.40 20.66 -22.71
N THR A 169 -16.21 21.57 -22.18
CA THR A 169 -16.97 22.52 -23.02
C THR A 169 -16.04 23.49 -23.74
N GLU A 170 -15.01 23.98 -23.06
CA GLU A 170 -13.99 24.85 -23.65
C GLU A 170 -13.20 24.12 -24.74
N LEU A 171 -12.76 22.89 -24.49
CA LEU A 171 -12.08 22.05 -25.47
C LEU A 171 -12.95 21.76 -26.68
N LEU A 172 -14.22 21.40 -26.49
CA LEU A 172 -15.18 21.23 -27.59
C LEU A 172 -15.41 22.55 -28.35
N GLY A 173 -15.39 23.69 -27.66
CA GLY A 173 -15.47 25.02 -28.25
C GLY A 173 -14.22 25.41 -29.05
N VAL A 174 -13.04 24.94 -28.66
CA VAL A 174 -11.76 25.15 -29.36
C VAL A 174 -11.64 24.18 -30.52
N LEU A 175 -11.97 22.91 -30.32
CA LEU A 175 -12.00 21.87 -31.34
C LEU A 175 -13.06 22.18 -32.41
N SER A 176 -14.25 22.67 -32.06
CA SER A 176 -15.22 23.09 -33.09
C SER A 176 -14.71 24.26 -33.93
N ARG A 177 -13.97 25.22 -33.34
CA ARG A 177 -13.31 26.31 -34.06
C ARG A 177 -12.13 25.83 -34.92
N LEU A 178 -11.38 24.82 -34.46
CA LEU A 178 -10.30 24.19 -35.21
C LEU A 178 -10.81 23.25 -36.30
N VAL A 179 -11.91 22.54 -36.10
CA VAL A 179 -12.57 21.69 -37.11
C VAL A 179 -13.24 22.57 -38.17
N MET A 180 -13.67 23.80 -37.83
CA MET A 180 -14.00 24.82 -38.84
C MET A 180 -12.78 25.30 -39.67
N CYS A 181 -11.56 25.14 -39.17
CA CYS A 181 -10.32 25.40 -39.93
C CYS A 181 -9.72 24.13 -40.59
N VAL A 182 -10.07 22.93 -40.12
CA VAL A 182 -9.46 21.65 -40.53
C VAL A 182 -10.54 20.58 -40.70
N MET A 183 -11.59 20.86 -41.49
CA MET A 183 -12.36 19.78 -42.15
C MET A 183 -11.55 19.17 -43.31
N CYS A 184 -10.32 18.77 -43.00
CA CYS A 184 -9.61 17.73 -43.71
C CYS A 184 -8.79 16.93 -42.68
N LEU A 185 -9.40 15.83 -42.23
CA LEU A 185 -8.79 14.62 -41.65
C LEU A 185 -8.41 14.60 -40.15
N CYS A 186 -8.91 13.51 -39.52
CA CYS A 186 -8.33 12.79 -38.39
C CYS A 186 -8.61 13.31 -36.95
N MET A 187 -9.71 12.82 -36.36
CA MET A 187 -9.87 12.73 -34.89
C MET A 187 -9.16 11.46 -34.40
N HIS A 188 -8.30 11.55 -33.38
CA HIS A 188 -8.18 10.59 -32.27
C HIS A 188 -7.39 11.20 -31.09
N MET A 189 -7.96 11.04 -29.88
CA MET A 189 -7.33 10.94 -28.54
C MET A 189 -6.61 12.16 -27.92
N ILE A 190 -7.19 12.77 -26.88
CA ILE A 190 -6.46 13.54 -25.85
C ILE A 190 -7.14 13.36 -24.47
N GLU A 191 -6.40 12.81 -23.49
CA GLU A 191 -6.75 12.77 -22.05
C GLU A 191 -6.22 14.02 -21.32
N VAL A 192 -6.95 14.51 -20.31
CA VAL A 192 -6.66 15.77 -19.57
C VAL A 192 -6.56 15.54 -18.05
N TYR A 193 -5.56 16.15 -17.41
CA TYR A 193 -5.18 16.02 -15.99
C TYR A 193 -6.01 16.90 -15.03
N ILE A 194 -6.26 16.40 -13.80
CA ILE A 194 -7.04 17.08 -12.74
C ILE A 194 -6.23 17.26 -11.43
N LEU A 195 -6.46 18.41 -10.77
CA LEU A 195 -5.80 18.97 -9.58
C LEU A 195 -6.14 18.23 -8.26
N TYR A 196 -5.17 18.23 -7.32
CA TYR A 196 -5.21 17.52 -6.02
C TYR A 196 -5.81 18.36 -4.88
N GLU A 197 -6.59 17.72 -3.99
CA GLU A 197 -6.81 18.16 -2.60
C GLU A 197 -6.40 17.02 -1.65
N ASN A 198 -5.72 17.36 -0.54
CA ASN A 198 -5.12 16.40 0.37
C ASN A 198 -6.19 15.80 1.31
N LEU A 199 -6.37 14.49 1.25
CA LEU A 199 -7.21 13.73 2.19
C LEU A 199 -6.32 12.86 3.07
N GLU A 200 -6.40 12.99 4.40
CA GLU A 200 -5.75 12.05 5.32
C GLU A 200 -6.69 10.85 5.53
N VAL A 201 -6.25 9.67 5.09
CA VAL A 201 -6.95 8.40 5.33
C VAL A 201 -6.15 7.57 6.32
N CYS A 202 -6.71 7.31 7.50
CA CYS A 202 -6.09 6.45 8.51
C CYS A 202 -6.62 5.02 8.35
N VAL A 203 -5.77 4.09 7.89
CA VAL A 203 -6.11 2.66 7.80
C VAL A 203 -5.55 1.96 9.03
N CYS A 204 -6.42 1.59 9.97
CA CYS A 204 -6.09 0.76 11.13
C CYS A 204 -6.76 -0.59 10.96
N VAL A 205 -5.97 -1.65 10.71
CA VAL A 205 -6.50 -3.02 10.59
C VAL A 205 -5.99 -3.83 11.78
N CYS A 206 -6.90 -4.11 12.72
CA CYS A 206 -6.66 -4.99 13.85
C CYS A 206 -7.13 -6.40 13.45
N LEU A 207 -6.23 -7.36 13.31
CA LEU A 207 -6.57 -8.74 12.96
C LEU A 207 -6.42 -9.64 14.19
N CYS A 208 -7.55 -9.93 14.83
CA CYS A 208 -7.75 -11.12 15.64
C CYS A 208 -8.72 -12.04 14.87
N ILE A 209 -8.22 -13.22 14.46
CA ILE A 209 -8.99 -14.43 14.11
C ILE A 209 -9.89 -14.31 12.86
N TRP A 210 -9.49 -15.01 11.80
CA TRP A 210 -10.34 -15.66 10.78
C TRP A 210 -11.68 -14.98 10.46
N LEU A 211 -11.67 -13.73 10.01
CA LEU A 211 -12.66 -13.13 9.11
C LEU A 211 -12.18 -11.72 8.76
N ILE A 212 -11.96 -11.45 7.47
CA ILE A 212 -11.69 -10.10 6.99
C ILE A 212 -13.01 -9.31 7.08
N VAL A 213 -13.13 -8.48 8.11
CA VAL A 213 -14.12 -7.39 8.11
C VAL A 213 -13.34 -6.08 8.11
N CYS A 214 -13.24 -5.47 6.92
CA CYS A 214 -12.78 -4.10 6.77
C CYS A 214 -13.85 -3.17 7.33
N THR A 215 -13.70 -2.69 8.56
CA THR A 215 -14.55 -1.62 9.09
C THR A 215 -13.96 -0.27 8.68
N PHE A 216 -14.61 0.39 7.71
CA PHE A 216 -14.35 1.80 7.41
C PHE A 216 -15.01 2.67 8.49
N VAL A 217 -14.22 3.35 9.32
CA VAL A 217 -14.73 4.41 10.20
C VAL A 217 -14.50 5.75 9.52
N TYR A 218 -15.55 6.34 8.94
CA TYR A 218 -15.54 7.72 8.48
C TYR A 218 -15.71 8.65 9.69
N GLY A 219 -14.62 9.29 10.12
CA GLY A 219 -14.66 10.35 11.13
C GLY A 219 -14.50 11.72 10.47
N TYR A 220 -15.59 12.45 10.25
CA TYR A 220 -15.53 13.86 9.88
C TYR A 220 -15.18 14.69 11.11
N LYS A 221 -14.03 15.37 11.12
CA LYS A 221 -13.83 16.55 11.97
C LYS A 221 -13.95 17.80 11.11
N ALA A 222 -15.14 18.39 11.12
CA ALA A 222 -15.34 19.74 10.62
C ALA A 222 -14.78 20.72 11.66
N HIS A 223 -13.72 21.45 11.31
CA HIS A 223 -13.40 22.70 11.98
C HIS A 223 -14.16 23.81 11.25
N PHE A 224 -15.18 24.37 11.92
CA PHE A 224 -15.73 25.67 11.55
C PHE A 224 -14.76 26.74 12.07
N VAL A 225 -14.37 27.65 11.18
CA VAL A 225 -13.72 28.92 11.55
C VAL A 225 -14.76 29.81 12.22
#